data_AF-A0A672KI31-F1
#
_entry.id   AF-A0A672KI31-F1
#
_cell.length_a   1.000
_cell.length_b   1.000
_cell.length_c   1.000
_cell.angle_alpha   90.00
_cell.angle_beta   90.00
_cell.angle_gamma   90.00
#
_symmetry.space_group_name_H-M   'P 1'
#
loop_
_entity.id
_entity.type
_entity.pdbx_description
1 polymer ?
#
loop_
_entity_poly.entity_id
_entity_poly.type
_entity_poly.pdbx_seq_one_letter_code
_entity_poly.pdbx_strand_id
1 'polypeptide(L)'
;SLDWREAWRLSLRDILILTDQQTELHWREELFFNVGRRRAVDALQGHTDLSLLPSFRAAVLAGQQEELLQVLDSGSSGDLGVAARCLACIADVLGCLAGEGKGGLRSGPAANPSWAPAFKLLEDGNLPAGVQELANQRKHWLCRPDLLVRAARHYEGAGQILLRKAVMSAREFVFIGQGEMLPMGEWQEVECPARLDLSGGWSDTPPIAFEHGGLVINVAIKVDGKRPIGARVRRVPEPHLLLVSTSGEAACSISTETLCEDLTDLEDYCQPHAPGALLKAVCVCSELVCVSSPVSLKEQLLKHWGGGLEIHSWSSLPHGSGLGK
;
A
#
# COMPACT_ATOMS: atom_id res chain seq x y z
N SER A 1 -50.91 29.37 -20.79
CA SER A 1 -50.85 29.40 -19.33
C SER A 1 -52.01 28.56 -18.82
N LEU A 2 -51.75 27.40 -18.24
CA LEU A 2 -52.80 26.61 -17.58
C LEU A 2 -53.23 27.38 -16.33
N ASP A 3 -54.52 27.70 -16.23
CA ASP A 3 -55.07 28.43 -15.10
C ASP A 3 -54.97 27.55 -13.85
N TRP A 4 -54.17 27.98 -12.86
CA TRP A 4 -53.97 27.27 -11.60
C TRP A 4 -55.28 27.04 -10.83
N ARG A 5 -56.36 27.74 -11.21
CA ARG A 5 -57.71 27.55 -10.67
C ARG A 5 -58.39 26.27 -11.16
N GLU A 6 -58.02 25.74 -12.33
CA GLU A 6 -58.57 24.51 -12.90
C GLU A 6 -57.74 23.25 -12.55
N ALA A 7 -56.60 23.43 -11.86
CA ALA A 7 -55.77 22.31 -11.44
C ALA A 7 -56.48 21.44 -10.39
N TRP A 8 -56.36 20.12 -10.54
CA TRP A 8 -56.91 19.15 -9.60
C TRP A 8 -56.32 19.36 -8.20
N ARG A 9 -57.17 19.46 -7.18
CA ARG A 9 -56.76 19.73 -5.79
C ARG A 9 -56.98 18.49 -4.94
N LEU A 10 -55.90 17.96 -4.39
CA LEU A 10 -55.94 16.94 -3.36
C LEU A 10 -55.64 17.60 -2.02
N SER A 11 -56.45 17.33 -1.00
CA SER A 11 -56.09 17.69 0.36
C SER A 11 -54.93 16.80 0.85
N LEU A 12 -54.22 17.25 1.89
CA LEU A 12 -53.19 16.40 2.52
C LEU A 12 -53.79 15.06 2.98
N ARG A 13 -55.05 15.05 3.42
CA ARG A 13 -55.77 13.83 3.80
C ARG A 13 -56.01 12.91 2.61
N ASP A 14 -56.37 13.47 1.45
CA ASP A 14 -56.56 12.69 0.23
C ASP A 14 -55.23 12.06 -0.21
N ILE A 15 -54.12 12.81 -0.14
CA ILE A 15 -52.78 12.27 -0.42
C ILE A 15 -52.48 11.11 0.53
N LEU A 16 -52.64 11.29 1.84
CA LEU A 16 -52.33 10.25 2.84
C LEU A 16 -53.18 8.97 2.66
N ILE A 17 -54.40 9.07 2.12
CA ILE A 17 -55.29 7.92 1.82
C ILE A 17 -54.91 7.27 0.48
N LEU A 18 -54.53 8.08 -0.51
CA LEU A 18 -54.26 7.63 -1.87
C LEU A 18 -52.81 7.16 -2.08
N THR A 19 -51.90 7.44 -1.14
CA THR A 19 -50.50 7.00 -1.21
C THR A 19 -50.18 5.98 -0.15
N ASP A 20 -49.45 4.92 -0.52
CA ASP A 20 -48.79 4.04 0.44
C ASP A 20 -47.49 4.70 0.93
N GLN A 21 -47.58 5.35 2.08
CA GLN A 21 -46.46 6.05 2.70
C GLN A 21 -45.31 5.10 3.07
N GLN A 22 -45.61 3.85 3.41
CA GLN A 22 -44.59 2.89 3.81
C GLN A 22 -43.78 2.44 2.59
N THR A 23 -44.47 2.17 1.48
CA THR A 23 -43.83 1.86 0.20
C THR A 23 -43.01 3.04 -0.31
N GLU A 24 -43.54 4.26 -0.24
CA GLU A 24 -42.80 5.46 -0.67
C GLU A 24 -41.55 5.71 0.20
N LEU A 25 -41.66 5.53 1.52
CA LEU A 25 -40.51 5.68 2.41
C LEU A 25 -39.44 4.62 2.11
N HIS A 26 -39.84 3.36 1.96
CA HIS A 26 -38.93 2.26 1.59
C HIS A 26 -38.25 2.54 0.24
N TRP A 27 -39.01 2.99 -0.77
CA TRP A 27 -38.46 3.35 -2.08
C TRP A 27 -37.43 4.49 -1.99
N ARG A 28 -37.71 5.52 -1.18
CA ARG A 28 -36.78 6.63 -0.95
C ARG A 28 -35.50 6.18 -0.22
N GLU A 29 -35.62 5.29 0.76
CA GLU A 29 -34.48 4.67 1.44
C GLU A 29 -33.63 3.87 0.45
N GLU A 30 -34.25 3.00 -0.34
CA GLU A 30 -33.55 2.20 -1.36
C GLU A 30 -32.85 3.08 -2.40
N LEU A 31 -33.51 4.14 -2.87
CA LEU A 31 -32.94 5.12 -3.78
C LEU A 31 -31.74 5.84 -3.16
N PHE A 32 -31.84 6.24 -1.88
CA PHE A 32 -30.73 6.89 -1.17
C PHE A 32 -29.48 6.00 -1.15
N PHE A 33 -29.62 4.71 -0.82
CA PHE A 33 -28.49 3.77 -0.82
C PHE A 33 -27.98 3.44 -2.22
N ASN A 34 -28.86 3.34 -3.22
CA ASN A 34 -28.47 3.20 -4.62
C ASN A 34 -27.61 4.37 -5.10
N VAL A 35 -28.01 5.61 -4.78
CA VAL A 35 -27.23 6.81 -5.09
C VAL A 35 -25.92 6.81 -4.30
N GLY A 36 -25.93 6.42 -3.03
CA GLY A 36 -24.73 6.31 -2.19
C GLY A 36 -23.70 5.33 -2.77
N ARG A 37 -24.14 4.14 -3.21
CA ARG A 37 -23.28 3.14 -3.86
C ARG A 37 -22.69 3.67 -5.17
N ARG A 38 -23.50 4.31 -6.03
CA ARG A 38 -22.99 4.94 -7.27
C ARG A 38 -21.97 6.03 -6.98
N ARG A 39 -22.24 6.91 -6.01
CA ARG A 39 -21.29 7.95 -5.59
C ARG A 39 -19.97 7.37 -5.10
N ALA A 40 -20.00 6.24 -4.38
CA ALA A 40 -18.77 5.57 -3.96
C ALA A 40 -17.97 5.09 -5.18
N VAL A 41 -18.62 4.43 -6.15
CA VAL A 41 -17.96 4.00 -7.39
C VAL A 41 -17.40 5.18 -8.16
N ASP A 42 -18.21 6.22 -8.39
CA ASP A 42 -17.80 7.42 -9.12
C ASP A 42 -16.63 8.12 -8.42
N ALA A 43 -16.64 8.18 -7.09
CA ALA A 43 -15.58 8.81 -6.33
C ALA A 43 -14.25 8.05 -6.41
N LEU A 44 -14.32 6.71 -6.37
CA LEU A 44 -13.16 5.81 -6.46
C LEU A 44 -12.58 5.80 -7.88
N GLN A 45 -13.41 5.63 -8.91
CA GLN A 45 -12.98 5.63 -10.31
C GLN A 45 -12.55 7.01 -10.79
N GLY A 46 -13.18 8.06 -10.26
CA GLY A 46 -12.87 9.45 -10.56
C GLY A 46 -11.74 10.04 -9.73
N HIS A 47 -11.09 9.26 -8.86
CA HIS A 47 -9.94 9.72 -8.07
C HIS A 47 -10.23 10.96 -7.21
N THR A 48 -11.48 11.09 -6.76
CA THR A 48 -11.95 12.30 -6.06
C THR A 48 -11.68 12.24 -4.55
N ASP A 49 -11.34 13.38 -3.94
CA ASP A 49 -11.17 13.49 -2.49
C ASP A 49 -12.54 13.68 -1.79
N LEU A 50 -13.38 12.64 -1.88
CA LEU A 50 -14.66 12.60 -1.20
C LEU A 50 -14.59 11.59 -0.05
N SER A 51 -14.94 12.04 1.16
CA SER A 51 -15.08 11.15 2.30
C SER A 51 -16.32 10.27 2.14
N LEU A 52 -16.11 8.95 2.00
CA LEU A 52 -17.18 7.96 1.87
C LEU A 52 -17.66 7.39 3.22
N LEU A 53 -16.93 7.68 4.30
CA LEU A 53 -17.21 7.15 5.64
C LEU A 53 -18.62 7.48 6.15
N PRO A 54 -19.18 8.70 5.97
CA PRO A 54 -20.56 8.99 6.36
C PRO A 54 -21.57 8.09 5.64
N SER A 55 -21.36 7.82 4.35
CA SER A 55 -22.21 6.92 3.56
C SER A 55 -22.08 5.46 4.01
N PHE A 56 -20.88 5.02 4.39
CA PHE A 56 -20.64 3.68 4.91
C PHE A 56 -21.34 3.47 6.25
N ARG A 57 -21.25 4.44 7.16
CA ARG A 57 -21.98 4.40 8.44
C ARG A 57 -23.49 4.33 8.23
N ALA A 58 -24.03 5.15 7.33
CA ALA A 58 -25.46 5.12 7.01
C ALA A 58 -25.89 3.75 6.45
N ALA A 59 -25.11 3.18 5.52
CA ALA A 59 -25.40 1.87 4.94
C ALA A 59 -25.38 0.76 6.01
N VAL A 60 -24.39 0.76 6.90
CA VAL A 60 -24.30 -0.22 8.00
C VAL A 60 -25.46 -0.09 8.97
N LEU A 61 -25.83 1.13 9.37
CA LEU A 61 -26.95 1.37 10.29
C LEU A 61 -28.29 0.92 9.69
N ALA A 62 -28.44 0.99 8.38
CA ALA A 62 -29.63 0.58 7.65
C ALA A 62 -29.60 -0.87 7.14
N GLY A 63 -28.57 -1.66 7.48
CA GLY A 63 -28.47 -3.06 7.05
C GLY A 63 -28.10 -3.26 5.57
N GLN A 64 -27.61 -2.23 4.89
CA GLN A 64 -27.26 -2.21 3.45
C GLN A 64 -25.76 -2.46 3.19
N GLN A 65 -25.04 -2.99 4.18
CA GLN A 65 -23.60 -3.23 4.06
C GLN A 65 -23.24 -4.29 3.03
N GLU A 66 -24.11 -5.28 2.77
CA GLU A 66 -23.76 -6.41 1.90
C GLU A 66 -23.67 -5.97 0.44
N GLU A 67 -24.67 -5.21 -0.04
CA GLU A 67 -24.67 -4.61 -1.37
C GLU A 67 -23.52 -3.62 -1.53
N LEU A 68 -23.20 -2.85 -0.48
CA LEU A 68 -22.07 -1.93 -0.49
C LEU A 68 -20.73 -2.69 -0.61
N LEU A 69 -20.53 -3.76 0.14
CA LEU A 69 -19.33 -4.60 0.06
C LEU A 69 -19.17 -5.23 -1.33
N GLN A 70 -20.25 -5.73 -1.92
CA GLN A 70 -20.22 -6.31 -3.27
C GLN A 70 -19.81 -5.28 -4.34
N VAL A 71 -20.28 -4.04 -4.22
CA VAL A 71 -19.89 -2.93 -5.11
C VAL A 71 -18.40 -2.62 -4.97
N LEU A 72 -17.88 -2.57 -3.74
CA LEU A 72 -16.46 -2.32 -3.47
C LEU A 72 -15.56 -3.48 -3.94
N ASP A 73 -16.00 -4.73 -3.76
CA ASP A 73 -15.30 -5.92 -4.28
C ASP A 73 -15.17 -5.82 -5.81
N SER A 74 -16.27 -5.49 -6.50
CA SER A 74 -16.29 -5.34 -7.96
C SER A 74 -15.39 -4.20 -8.43
N GLY A 75 -15.37 -3.08 -7.70
CA GLY A 75 -14.50 -1.93 -7.97
C GLY A 75 -13.01 -2.21 -7.73
N SER A 76 -12.66 -3.32 -7.07
CA SER A 76 -11.27 -3.70 -6.78
C SER A 76 -10.58 -4.47 -7.92
N SER A 77 -11.19 -4.55 -9.11
CA SER A 77 -10.71 -5.35 -10.24
C SER A 77 -9.95 -4.57 -11.33
N GLY A 78 -9.80 -3.25 -11.15
CA GLY A 78 -9.20 -2.35 -12.15
C GLY A 78 -7.76 -1.94 -11.83
N ASP A 79 -7.50 -0.63 -11.90
CA ASP A 79 -6.22 -0.01 -11.54
C ASP A 79 -5.77 -0.39 -10.11
N LEU A 80 -4.46 -0.56 -9.89
CA LEU A 80 -3.91 -0.98 -8.60
C LEU A 80 -4.17 0.06 -7.49
N GLY A 81 -4.14 1.35 -7.82
CA GLY A 81 -4.43 2.44 -6.88
C GLY A 81 -5.91 2.44 -6.49
N VAL A 82 -6.80 2.38 -7.48
CA VAL A 82 -8.26 2.26 -7.25
C VAL A 82 -8.57 1.00 -6.44
N ALA A 83 -7.97 -0.14 -6.78
CA ALA A 83 -8.18 -1.39 -6.07
C ALA A 83 -7.70 -1.32 -4.62
N ALA A 84 -6.50 -0.75 -4.37
CA ALA A 84 -6.01 -0.54 -3.01
C ALA A 84 -6.96 0.34 -2.19
N ARG A 85 -7.49 1.42 -2.78
CA ARG A 85 -8.46 2.31 -2.13
C ARG A 85 -9.79 1.62 -1.87
N CYS A 86 -10.28 0.79 -2.79
CA CYS A 86 -11.47 -0.04 -2.59
C CYS A 86 -11.30 -0.99 -1.40
N LEU A 87 -10.14 -1.65 -1.27
CA LEU A 87 -9.83 -2.53 -0.13
C LEU A 87 -9.78 -1.75 1.19
N ALA A 88 -9.21 -0.54 1.19
CA ALA A 88 -9.24 0.36 2.35
C ALA A 88 -10.68 0.76 2.73
N CYS A 89 -11.53 1.05 1.74
CA CYS A 89 -12.95 1.34 1.95
C CYS A 89 -13.71 0.14 2.54
N ILE A 90 -13.42 -1.09 2.08
CA ILE A 90 -13.97 -2.31 2.68
C ILE A 90 -13.55 -2.42 4.15
N ALA A 91 -12.29 -2.13 4.46
CA ALA A 91 -11.81 -2.12 5.83
C ALA A 91 -12.56 -1.09 6.71
N ASP A 92 -12.94 0.07 6.16
CA ASP A 92 -13.76 1.06 6.86
C ASP A 92 -15.22 0.61 7.04
N VAL A 93 -15.82 -0.06 6.06
CA VAL A 93 -17.16 -0.69 6.21
C VAL A 93 -17.13 -1.74 7.33
N LEU A 94 -16.10 -2.58 7.37
CA LEU A 94 -15.90 -3.58 8.43
C LEU A 94 -15.69 -2.93 9.80
N GLY A 95 -14.95 -1.82 9.85
CA GLY A 95 -14.81 -1.01 11.07
C GLY A 95 -16.15 -0.42 11.55
N CYS A 96 -16.97 0.07 10.63
CA CYS A 96 -18.32 0.55 10.94
C CYS A 96 -19.21 -0.59 11.47
N LEU A 97 -19.14 -1.78 10.85
CA LEU A 97 -19.88 -2.97 11.28
C LEU A 97 -19.50 -3.44 12.68
N ALA A 98 -18.23 -3.35 13.05
CA ALA A 98 -17.78 -3.70 14.39
C ALA A 98 -18.43 -2.82 15.47
N GLY A 99 -18.72 -1.56 15.13
CA GLY A 99 -19.25 -0.55 16.03
C GLY A 99 -18.14 0.12 16.86
N GLU A 100 -18.35 1.40 17.19
CA GLU A 100 -17.35 2.22 17.88
C GLU A 100 -16.93 1.60 19.22
N GLY A 101 -15.62 1.40 19.39
CA GLY A 101 -15.01 0.87 20.62
C GLY A 101 -15.24 -0.62 20.90
N LYS A 102 -15.96 -1.36 20.05
CA LYS A 102 -16.38 -2.74 20.35
C LYS A 102 -15.42 -3.83 19.85
N GLY A 103 -14.62 -3.55 18.82
CA GLY A 103 -13.71 -4.54 18.21
C GLY A 103 -12.24 -4.46 18.68
N GLY A 104 -11.95 -3.61 19.66
CA GLY A 104 -10.58 -3.32 20.09
C GLY A 104 -9.85 -2.37 19.14
N LEU A 105 -8.53 -2.26 19.31
CA LEU A 105 -7.70 -1.39 18.47
C LEU A 105 -7.48 -2.02 17.10
N ARG A 106 -7.57 -1.21 16.04
CA ARG A 106 -7.16 -1.55 14.67
C ARG A 106 -5.63 -1.53 14.52
N SER A 107 -4.87 -1.84 15.58
CA SER A 107 -3.39 -1.84 15.64
C SER A 107 -2.84 -3.13 16.30
N GLY A 108 -1.58 -3.51 16.01
CA GLY A 108 -0.90 -4.73 16.55
C GLY A 108 -0.70 -5.89 15.54
N PRO A 109 -0.25 -7.09 15.91
CA PRO A 109 -0.20 -8.22 14.97
C PRO A 109 -1.59 -8.82 14.72
N ALA A 110 -2.06 -8.88 13.47
CA ALA A 110 -3.34 -9.48 13.08
C ALA A 110 -3.21 -10.69 12.13
N ALA A 111 -1.98 -11.07 11.78
CA ALA A 111 -1.70 -12.12 10.81
C ALA A 111 -2.45 -13.42 11.14
N ASN A 112 -3.13 -13.96 10.13
CA ASN A 112 -3.85 -15.21 10.23
C ASN A 112 -3.62 -15.99 8.92
N PRO A 113 -3.11 -17.24 9.00
CA PRO A 113 -2.77 -18.04 7.82
C PRO A 113 -3.93 -18.24 6.84
N SER A 114 -5.18 -18.16 7.30
CA SER A 114 -6.36 -18.34 6.43
C SER A 114 -6.50 -17.26 5.35
N TRP A 115 -5.83 -16.11 5.49
CA TRP A 115 -5.82 -15.04 4.48
C TRP A 115 -4.63 -15.16 3.50
N ALA A 116 -3.66 -16.04 3.78
CA ALA A 116 -2.47 -16.22 2.95
C ALA A 116 -2.76 -16.61 1.49
N PRO A 117 -3.77 -17.46 1.17
CA PRO A 117 -4.11 -17.77 -0.22
C PRO A 117 -4.50 -16.52 -1.01
N ALA A 118 -5.30 -15.63 -0.43
CA ALA A 118 -5.70 -14.38 -1.06
C ALA A 118 -4.49 -13.48 -1.31
N PHE A 119 -3.62 -13.31 -0.32
CA PHE A 119 -2.41 -12.50 -0.46
C PHE A 119 -1.49 -13.06 -1.55
N LYS A 120 -1.29 -14.38 -1.61
CA LYS A 120 -0.49 -15.01 -2.66
C LYS A 120 -1.02 -14.68 -4.07
N LEU A 121 -2.34 -14.75 -4.27
CA LEU A 121 -2.95 -14.38 -5.56
C LEU A 121 -2.67 -12.91 -5.94
N LEU A 122 -2.71 -11.99 -4.97
CA LEU A 122 -2.39 -10.58 -5.21
C LEU A 122 -0.90 -10.38 -5.52
N GLU A 123 0.00 -11.08 -4.81
CA GLU A 123 1.44 -11.11 -5.09
C GLU A 123 1.71 -11.56 -6.53
N ASP A 124 1.10 -12.68 -6.93
CA ASP A 124 1.21 -13.28 -8.26
C ASP A 124 0.57 -12.39 -9.36
N GLY A 125 -0.15 -11.33 -8.99
CA GLY A 125 -0.76 -10.38 -9.91
C GLY A 125 -2.14 -10.78 -10.41
N ASN A 126 -2.73 -11.83 -9.85
CA ASN A 126 -4.11 -12.22 -10.12
C ASN A 126 -5.07 -11.43 -9.23
N LEU A 127 -5.23 -10.14 -9.55
CA LEU A 127 -6.07 -9.20 -8.78
C LEU A 127 -7.53 -9.70 -8.63
N PRO A 128 -8.25 -10.09 -9.70
CA PRO A 128 -9.65 -10.52 -9.56
C PRO A 128 -9.80 -11.76 -8.65
N ALA A 129 -8.93 -12.76 -8.79
CA ALA A 129 -8.99 -13.95 -7.94
C ALA A 129 -8.62 -13.63 -6.48
N GLY A 130 -7.62 -12.77 -6.27
CA GLY A 130 -7.22 -12.35 -4.93
C GLY A 130 -8.33 -11.61 -4.19
N VAL A 131 -9.00 -10.66 -4.85
CA VAL A 131 -10.17 -9.95 -4.30
C VAL A 131 -11.31 -10.91 -3.99
N GLN A 132 -11.62 -11.82 -4.92
CA GLN A 132 -12.67 -12.82 -4.71
C GLN A 132 -12.36 -13.71 -3.50
N GLU A 133 -11.10 -14.10 -3.31
CA GLU A 133 -10.68 -14.92 -2.17
C GLU A 133 -10.72 -14.14 -0.85
N LEU A 134 -10.36 -12.85 -0.86
CA LEU A 134 -10.59 -11.96 0.29
C LEU A 134 -12.07 -11.90 0.68
N ALA A 135 -12.97 -11.79 -0.31
CA ALA A 135 -14.41 -11.73 -0.07
C ALA A 135 -14.97 -13.07 0.44
N ASN A 136 -14.48 -14.20 -0.06
CA ASN A 136 -14.81 -15.54 0.44
C ASN A 136 -14.38 -15.68 1.90
N GLN A 137 -13.12 -15.32 2.20
CA GLN A 137 -12.58 -15.47 3.54
C GLN A 137 -13.30 -14.56 4.54
N ARG A 138 -13.62 -13.31 4.15
CA ARG A 138 -14.35 -12.33 4.97
C ARG A 138 -15.65 -12.88 5.57
N LYS A 139 -16.40 -13.73 4.86
CA LYS A 139 -17.67 -14.31 5.33
C LYS A 139 -17.55 -15.03 6.68
N HIS A 140 -16.38 -15.61 6.98
CA HIS A 140 -16.12 -16.32 8.23
C HIS A 140 -15.82 -15.39 9.43
N TRP A 141 -15.72 -14.07 9.20
CA TRP A 141 -15.25 -13.10 10.18
C TRP A 141 -16.32 -12.06 10.57
N LEU A 142 -17.52 -12.15 10.01
CA LEU A 142 -18.58 -11.14 10.21
C LEU A 142 -19.35 -11.28 11.52
N CYS A 143 -19.11 -12.35 12.31
CA CYS A 143 -19.98 -12.72 13.43
C CYS A 143 -19.70 -11.96 14.74
N ARG A 144 -18.53 -11.34 14.90
CA ARG A 144 -18.14 -10.66 16.15
C ARG A 144 -17.30 -9.41 15.88
N PRO A 145 -17.45 -8.31 16.66
CA PRO A 145 -16.74 -7.05 16.44
C PRO A 145 -15.22 -7.14 16.33
N ASP A 146 -14.56 -7.96 17.14
CA ASP A 146 -13.10 -8.15 17.08
C ASP A 146 -12.66 -8.88 15.80
N LEU A 147 -13.46 -9.83 15.29
CA LEU A 147 -13.19 -10.48 14.01
C LEU A 147 -13.38 -9.52 12.84
N LEU A 148 -14.38 -8.64 12.91
CA LEU A 148 -14.58 -7.56 11.93
C LEU A 148 -13.38 -6.61 11.89
N VAL A 149 -12.88 -6.17 13.06
CA VAL A 149 -11.66 -5.34 13.13
C VAL A 149 -10.46 -6.09 12.59
N ARG A 150 -10.27 -7.38 12.91
CA ARG A 150 -9.16 -8.17 12.36
C ARG A 150 -9.27 -8.37 10.85
N ALA A 151 -10.46 -8.62 10.33
CA ALA A 151 -10.70 -8.71 8.88
C ALA A 151 -10.37 -7.39 8.18
N ALA A 152 -10.78 -6.24 8.74
CA ALA A 152 -10.42 -4.92 8.21
C ALA A 152 -8.90 -4.78 8.02
N ARG A 153 -8.11 -5.29 8.97
CA ARG A 153 -6.63 -5.24 8.91
C ARG A 153 -6.04 -6.15 7.84
N HIS A 154 -6.69 -7.27 7.54
CA HIS A 154 -6.30 -8.10 6.39
C HIS A 154 -6.58 -7.38 5.06
N TYR A 155 -7.66 -6.62 4.96
CA TYR A 155 -7.92 -5.76 3.79
C TYR A 155 -6.91 -4.62 3.67
N GLU A 156 -6.50 -3.99 4.77
CA GLU A 156 -5.39 -3.03 4.76
C GLU A 156 -4.08 -3.65 4.28
N GLY A 157 -3.74 -4.84 4.78
CA GLY A 157 -2.56 -5.58 4.34
C GLY A 157 -2.62 -5.95 2.86
N ALA A 158 -3.79 -6.36 2.35
CA ALA A 158 -3.99 -6.57 0.93
C ALA A 158 -3.83 -5.28 0.12
N GLY A 159 -4.36 -4.16 0.60
CA GLY A 159 -4.14 -2.84 -0.01
C GLY A 159 -2.65 -2.47 -0.06
N GLN A 160 -1.90 -2.77 1.00
CA GLN A 160 -0.44 -2.55 1.03
C GLN A 160 0.31 -3.41 -0.01
N ILE A 161 -0.13 -4.65 -0.27
CA ILE A 161 0.43 -5.47 -1.36
C ILE A 161 0.22 -4.75 -2.69
N LEU A 162 -1.00 -4.29 -2.97
CA LEU A 162 -1.32 -3.60 -4.23
C LEU A 162 -0.54 -2.28 -4.39
N LEU A 163 -0.46 -1.48 -3.34
CA LEU A 163 0.34 -0.25 -3.33
C LEU A 163 1.82 -0.54 -3.55
N ARG A 164 2.38 -1.57 -2.92
CA ARG A 164 3.78 -1.98 -3.15
C ARG A 164 3.99 -2.35 -4.61
N LYS A 165 3.09 -3.12 -5.23
CA LYS A 165 3.18 -3.47 -6.65
C LYS A 165 3.08 -2.24 -7.55
N ALA A 166 2.20 -1.30 -7.22
CA ALA A 166 2.12 -0.02 -7.92
C ALA A 166 3.42 0.80 -7.78
N VAL A 167 4.05 0.83 -6.60
CA VAL A 167 5.36 1.47 -6.41
C VAL A 167 6.46 0.77 -7.22
N MET A 168 6.42 -0.56 -7.31
CA MET A 168 7.42 -1.32 -8.06
C MET A 168 7.37 -1.07 -9.57
N SER A 169 6.29 -0.53 -10.13
CA SER A 169 6.25 -0.08 -11.53
C SER A 169 7.24 1.06 -11.79
N ALA A 170 7.69 1.78 -10.75
CA ALA A 170 8.73 2.80 -10.87
C ALA A 170 10.02 2.26 -11.51
N ARG A 171 10.27 0.94 -11.41
CA ARG A 171 11.40 0.25 -12.05
C ARG A 171 11.41 0.43 -13.58
N GLU A 172 10.26 0.58 -14.22
CA GLU A 172 10.16 0.83 -15.66
C GLU A 172 10.82 2.15 -16.09
N PHE A 173 10.99 3.09 -15.14
CA PHE A 173 11.61 4.40 -15.36
C PHE A 173 13.06 4.45 -14.86
N VAL A 174 13.60 3.34 -14.34
CA VAL A 174 15.00 3.23 -13.88
C VAL A 174 15.81 2.53 -14.95
N PHE A 175 16.90 3.18 -15.38
CA PHE A 175 17.78 2.64 -16.41
C PHE A 175 19.15 2.32 -15.82
N ILE A 176 19.63 1.11 -16.05
CA ILE A 176 20.99 0.70 -15.69
C ILE A 176 21.91 1.08 -16.84
N GLY A 177 22.84 2.00 -16.59
CA GLY A 177 23.88 2.39 -17.56
C GLY A 177 24.90 1.27 -17.76
N GLN A 178 25.53 1.24 -18.94
CA GLN A 178 26.70 0.37 -19.14
C GLN A 178 27.93 0.99 -18.46
N GLY A 179 28.70 0.15 -17.78
CA GLY A 179 29.95 0.51 -17.14
C GLY A 179 30.97 -0.62 -17.25
N GLU A 180 32.24 -0.28 -17.06
CA GLU A 180 33.30 -1.29 -17.02
C GLU A 180 33.22 -2.09 -15.72
N MET A 181 33.46 -3.40 -15.82
CA MET A 181 33.53 -4.26 -14.65
C MET A 181 34.82 -3.96 -13.87
N LEU A 182 34.66 -3.44 -12.66
CA LEU A 182 35.78 -3.00 -11.82
C LEU A 182 36.63 -4.19 -11.36
N PRO A 183 37.93 -3.99 -11.08
CA PRO A 183 38.78 -5.03 -10.50
C PRO A 183 38.25 -5.59 -9.18
N MET A 184 38.68 -6.81 -8.86
CA MET A 184 38.31 -7.45 -7.60
C MET A 184 38.92 -6.68 -6.41
N GLY A 185 38.14 -6.46 -5.36
CA GLY A 185 38.57 -5.77 -4.13
C GLY A 185 38.57 -4.25 -4.19
N GLU A 186 38.37 -3.62 -5.36
CA GLU A 186 38.32 -2.17 -5.49
C GLU A 186 36.97 -1.60 -5.07
N TRP A 187 37.00 -0.56 -4.24
CA TRP A 187 35.82 0.14 -3.77
C TRP A 187 35.39 1.23 -4.75
N GLN A 188 34.10 1.24 -5.07
CA GLN A 188 33.44 2.42 -5.63
C GLN A 188 32.52 3.04 -4.59
N GLU A 189 32.60 4.35 -4.47
CA GLU A 189 31.90 5.10 -3.43
C GLU A 189 31.10 6.24 -4.03
N VAL A 190 29.88 6.41 -3.51
CA VAL A 190 29.00 7.52 -3.84
C VAL A 190 28.48 8.16 -2.56
N GLU A 191 28.36 9.49 -2.60
CA GLU A 191 27.80 10.28 -1.52
C GLU A 191 26.65 11.15 -2.04
N CYS A 192 25.57 11.21 -1.27
CA CYS A 192 24.34 11.92 -1.60
C CYS A 192 24.06 13.04 -0.57
N PRO A 193 23.62 14.23 -1.00
CA PRO A 193 23.10 15.24 -0.08
C PRO A 193 21.83 14.74 0.62
N ALA A 194 21.50 15.38 1.75
CA ALA A 194 20.19 15.23 2.37
C ALA A 194 19.14 16.01 1.54
N ARG A 195 17.85 15.80 1.82
CA ARG A 195 16.76 16.56 1.20
C ARG A 195 15.89 17.24 2.24
N LEU A 196 15.37 18.42 1.89
CA LEU A 196 14.36 19.13 2.67
C LEU A 196 13.15 19.40 1.78
N ASP A 197 11.96 19.09 2.28
CA ASP A 197 10.71 19.40 1.59
C ASP A 197 10.30 20.84 1.96
N LEU A 198 10.19 21.71 0.96
CA LEU A 198 9.77 23.12 1.13
C LEU A 198 8.24 23.24 1.12
N SER A 199 7.57 22.44 0.30
CA SER A 199 6.12 22.40 0.20
C SER A 199 5.62 21.09 -0.42
N GLY A 200 4.36 20.76 -0.15
CA GLY A 200 3.69 19.58 -0.71
C GLY A 200 4.09 18.25 -0.07
N GLY A 201 4.78 18.27 1.07
CA GLY A 201 5.23 17.06 1.76
C GLY A 201 4.12 16.02 1.90
N TRP A 202 4.47 14.75 1.72
CA TRP A 202 3.58 13.58 1.70
C TRP A 202 2.66 13.44 0.47
N SER A 203 2.48 14.47 -0.36
CA SER A 203 1.65 14.33 -1.57
C SER A 203 2.22 13.32 -2.56
N ASP A 204 3.54 13.10 -2.56
CA ASP A 204 4.27 12.09 -3.33
C ASP A 204 4.24 10.69 -2.72
N THR A 205 3.67 10.53 -1.52
CA THR A 205 3.70 9.27 -0.78
C THR A 205 2.40 8.50 -1.01
N PRO A 206 2.45 7.21 -1.41
CA PRO A 206 1.26 6.37 -1.48
C PRO A 206 0.54 6.28 -0.13
N PRO A 207 -0.80 6.18 -0.10
CA PRO A 207 -1.68 6.07 -1.27
C PRO A 207 -1.97 7.40 -1.98
N ILE A 208 -1.69 8.55 -1.34
CA ILE A 208 -2.09 9.89 -1.82
C ILE A 208 -1.64 10.12 -3.27
N ALA A 209 -0.38 9.82 -3.59
CA ALA A 209 0.18 10.05 -4.92
C ALA A 209 -0.52 9.25 -6.04
N PHE A 210 -1.03 8.05 -5.75
CA PHE A 210 -1.77 7.24 -6.72
C PHE A 210 -3.24 7.63 -6.80
N GLU A 211 -3.79 8.16 -5.71
CA GLU A 211 -5.19 8.56 -5.66
C GLU A 211 -5.42 9.94 -6.24
N HIS A 212 -4.51 10.90 -6.05
CA HIS A 212 -4.72 12.30 -6.40
C HIS A 212 -3.58 12.92 -7.20
N GLY A 213 -2.53 12.15 -7.50
CA GLY A 213 -1.25 12.70 -7.90
C GLY A 213 -0.50 13.31 -6.71
N GLY A 214 0.76 13.68 -6.95
CA GLY A 214 1.63 14.27 -5.94
C GLY A 214 2.53 15.35 -6.54
N LEU A 215 2.78 16.41 -5.77
CA LEU A 215 3.70 17.47 -6.15
C LEU A 215 4.44 17.97 -4.91
N VAL A 216 5.72 17.64 -4.82
CA VAL A 216 6.61 18.10 -3.75
C VAL A 216 7.64 19.04 -4.35
N ILE A 217 7.82 20.21 -3.74
CA ILE A 217 8.96 21.08 -4.00
C ILE A 217 10.00 20.79 -2.93
N ASN A 218 11.14 20.21 -3.32
CA ASN A 218 12.22 19.87 -2.41
C ASN A 218 13.54 20.56 -2.82
N VAL A 219 14.50 20.54 -1.90
CA VAL A 219 15.85 21.04 -2.13
C VAL A 219 16.87 20.07 -1.56
N ALA A 220 17.95 19.83 -2.31
CA ALA A 220 19.10 19.07 -1.85
C ALA A 220 19.99 19.96 -0.98
N ILE A 221 20.35 19.48 0.21
CA ILE A 221 21.15 20.22 1.18
C ILE A 221 22.36 19.42 1.66
N LYS A 222 23.45 20.14 1.94
CA LYS A 222 24.56 19.61 2.73
C LYS A 222 24.28 19.89 4.20
N VAL A 223 24.58 18.93 5.06
CA VAL A 223 24.49 19.08 6.53
C VAL A 223 25.90 19.28 7.04
N ASP A 224 26.16 20.40 7.72
CA ASP A 224 27.49 20.82 8.18
C ASP A 224 28.55 20.79 7.06
N GLY A 225 28.15 21.19 5.85
CA GLY A 225 29.02 21.21 4.67
C GLY A 225 29.31 19.83 4.05
N LYS A 226 28.74 18.75 4.59
CA LYS A 226 28.95 17.37 4.15
C LYS A 226 27.72 16.77 3.46
N ARG A 227 27.96 15.73 2.67
CA ARG A 227 26.93 14.83 2.13
C ARG A 227 26.79 13.67 3.11
N PRO A 228 25.73 13.61 3.91
CA PRO A 228 25.73 12.77 5.09
C PRO A 228 25.40 11.30 4.82
N ILE A 229 24.90 10.99 3.62
CA ILE A 229 24.44 9.67 3.19
C ILE A 229 25.40 9.17 2.11
N GLY A 230 25.80 7.91 2.19
CA GLY A 230 26.65 7.32 1.18
C GLY A 230 26.51 5.82 1.09
N ALA A 231 27.05 5.27 0.01
CA ALA A 231 27.16 3.85 -0.20
C ALA A 231 28.46 3.54 -0.94
N ARG A 232 29.02 2.36 -0.68
CA ARG A 232 30.14 1.84 -1.44
C ARG A 232 29.96 0.37 -1.73
N VAL A 233 30.53 -0.08 -2.84
CA VAL A 233 30.48 -1.48 -3.26
C VAL A 233 31.83 -1.91 -3.78
N ARG A 234 32.20 -3.16 -3.51
CA ARG A 234 33.34 -3.83 -4.15
C ARG A 234 32.98 -5.25 -4.53
N ARG A 235 33.69 -5.79 -5.51
CA ARG A 235 33.65 -7.22 -5.84
C ARG A 235 34.54 -8.01 -4.89
N VAL A 236 34.09 -9.19 -4.47
CA VAL A 236 34.85 -10.13 -3.63
C VAL A 236 34.94 -11.51 -4.30
N PRO A 237 36.01 -12.30 -4.07
CA PRO A 237 36.14 -13.64 -4.67
C PRO A 237 35.03 -14.61 -4.23
N GLU A 238 34.62 -14.52 -2.96
CA GLU A 238 33.60 -15.37 -2.38
C GLU A 238 32.23 -15.02 -2.97
N PRO A 239 31.48 -15.97 -3.53
CA PRO A 239 30.22 -15.69 -4.22
C PRO A 239 29.04 -15.58 -3.25
N HIS A 240 29.11 -14.60 -2.35
CA HIS A 240 28.06 -14.20 -1.41
C HIS A 240 27.77 -12.70 -1.52
N LEU A 241 26.72 -12.24 -0.83
CA LEU A 241 26.48 -10.82 -0.59
C LEU A 241 26.79 -10.49 0.88
N LEU A 242 27.72 -9.57 1.11
CA LEU A 242 27.95 -9.01 2.44
C LEU A 242 27.37 -7.60 2.50
N LEU A 243 26.29 -7.44 3.26
CA LEU A 243 25.53 -6.20 3.37
C LEU A 243 25.84 -5.54 4.71
N VAL A 244 26.41 -4.33 4.68
CA VAL A 244 26.79 -3.58 5.88
C VAL A 244 26.01 -2.28 5.93
N SER A 245 25.25 -2.06 7.00
CA SER A 245 24.50 -0.83 7.23
C SER A 245 25.02 -0.13 8.46
N THR A 246 25.47 1.12 8.31
CA THR A 246 25.97 1.95 9.41
C THR A 246 25.04 3.14 9.62
N SER A 247 24.61 3.39 10.84
CA SER A 247 23.74 4.52 11.16
C SER A 247 24.23 5.27 12.39
N GLY A 248 24.03 6.58 12.39
CA GLY A 248 24.36 7.47 13.51
C GLY A 248 25.66 8.24 13.30
N GLU A 249 25.90 9.19 14.19
CA GLU A 249 27.10 10.02 14.17
C GLU A 249 28.36 9.19 14.43
N ALA A 250 29.52 9.63 13.94
CA ALA A 250 30.79 8.90 14.02
C ALA A 250 31.18 8.46 15.46
N ALA A 251 30.74 9.18 16.49
CA ALA A 251 31.03 8.85 17.89
C ALA A 251 30.12 7.74 18.47
N CYS A 252 28.95 7.48 17.86
CA CYS A 252 27.95 6.52 18.33
C CYS A 252 27.37 5.68 17.20
N SER A 253 28.14 5.47 16.13
CA SER A 253 27.66 4.75 14.95
C SER A 253 27.41 3.28 15.27
N ILE A 254 26.25 2.78 14.88
CA ILE A 254 25.89 1.37 14.98
C ILE A 254 26.01 0.78 13.58
N SER A 255 26.85 -0.25 13.44
CA SER A 255 27.01 -1.02 12.21
C SER A 255 26.38 -2.40 12.38
N THR A 256 25.58 -2.80 11.40
CA THR A 256 25.01 -4.13 11.28
C THR A 256 25.53 -4.79 10.01
N GLU A 257 25.91 -6.05 10.13
CA GLU A 257 26.39 -6.87 9.02
C GLU A 257 25.37 -7.98 8.76
N THR A 258 25.09 -8.26 7.49
CA THR A 258 24.17 -9.30 7.06
C THR A 258 24.81 -10.02 5.89
N LEU A 259 25.19 -11.26 6.11
CA LEU A 259 25.71 -12.16 5.09
C LEU A 259 24.53 -12.90 4.44
N CYS A 260 24.44 -12.87 3.12
CA CYS A 260 23.48 -13.66 2.34
C CYS A 260 24.23 -14.64 1.45
N GLU A 261 23.98 -15.94 1.66
CA GLU A 261 24.59 -17.04 0.91
C GLU A 261 23.56 -17.80 0.08
N ASP A 262 22.28 -17.70 0.43
CA ASP A 262 21.15 -18.30 -0.28
C ASP A 262 20.10 -17.27 -0.71
N LEU A 263 19.27 -17.62 -1.69
CA LEU A 263 18.17 -16.75 -2.13
C LEU A 263 17.13 -16.53 -1.02
N THR A 264 16.93 -17.51 -0.13
CA THR A 264 16.02 -17.40 1.01
C THR A 264 16.42 -16.28 1.97
N ASP A 265 17.70 -15.94 2.07
CA ASP A 265 18.20 -14.82 2.89
C ASP A 265 17.70 -13.45 2.38
N LEU A 266 17.23 -13.38 1.13
CA LEU A 266 16.75 -12.17 0.48
C LEU A 266 15.22 -12.09 0.41
N GLU A 267 14.47 -13.14 0.77
CA GLU A 267 13.00 -13.20 0.64
C GLU A 267 12.27 -12.15 1.50
N ASP A 268 12.89 -11.76 2.62
CA ASP A 268 12.37 -10.76 3.55
C ASP A 268 12.72 -9.32 3.17
N TYR A 269 13.23 -9.06 1.95
CA TYR A 269 13.57 -7.70 1.46
C TYR A 269 12.43 -6.69 1.57
N CYS A 270 11.18 -7.18 1.60
CA CYS A 270 9.97 -6.37 1.75
C CYS A 270 9.62 -6.01 3.20
N GLN A 271 10.36 -6.54 4.19
CA GLN A 271 10.07 -6.38 5.61
C GLN A 271 11.01 -5.33 6.20
N PRO A 272 10.52 -4.11 6.54
CA PRO A 272 11.39 -3.01 6.98
C PRO A 272 12.21 -3.30 8.24
N HIS A 273 11.77 -4.26 9.06
CA HIS A 273 12.44 -4.66 10.29
C HIS A 273 13.44 -5.80 10.09
N ALA A 274 13.53 -6.39 8.90
CA ALA A 274 14.50 -7.44 8.62
C ALA A 274 15.93 -6.88 8.62
N PRO A 275 16.93 -7.64 9.11
CA PRO A 275 18.33 -7.25 9.00
C PRO A 275 18.73 -7.00 7.55
N GLY A 276 19.37 -5.84 7.31
CA GLY A 276 19.80 -5.46 5.96
C GLY A 276 18.68 -5.20 4.96
N ALA A 277 17.41 -5.07 5.38
CA ALA A 277 16.24 -4.97 4.49
C ALA A 277 16.41 -3.96 3.35
N LEU A 278 16.94 -2.77 3.63
CA LEU A 278 17.19 -1.74 2.62
C LEU A 278 18.17 -2.23 1.55
N LEU A 279 19.29 -2.82 1.94
CA LEU A 279 20.30 -3.33 1.03
C LEU A 279 19.82 -4.58 0.27
N LYS A 280 19.06 -5.46 0.93
CA LYS A 280 18.38 -6.59 0.28
C LYS A 280 17.43 -6.08 -0.81
N ALA A 281 16.62 -5.07 -0.49
CA ALA A 281 15.70 -4.45 -1.44
C ALA A 281 16.44 -3.82 -2.62
N VAL A 282 17.59 -3.19 -2.40
CA VAL A 282 18.46 -2.69 -3.49
C VAL A 282 18.89 -3.85 -4.39
N CYS A 283 19.44 -4.94 -3.84
CA CYS A 283 19.89 -6.08 -4.64
C CYS A 283 18.78 -6.69 -5.51
N VAL A 284 17.55 -6.76 -4.99
CA VAL A 284 16.39 -7.31 -5.71
C VAL A 284 15.82 -6.31 -6.72
N CYS A 285 15.63 -5.05 -6.32
CA CYS A 285 14.97 -4.05 -7.16
C CYS A 285 15.88 -3.52 -8.27
N SER A 286 17.20 -3.54 -8.08
CA SER A 286 18.18 -3.19 -9.11
C SER A 286 18.57 -4.36 -10.01
N GLU A 287 17.88 -5.50 -9.90
CA GLU A 287 18.14 -6.73 -10.69
C GLU A 287 19.57 -7.28 -10.54
N LEU A 288 20.23 -6.97 -9.43
CA LEU A 288 21.51 -7.57 -9.09
C LEU A 288 21.32 -9.08 -8.84
N VAL A 289 20.23 -9.42 -8.18
CA VAL A 289 19.78 -10.80 -7.93
C VAL A 289 18.31 -10.94 -8.29
N CYS A 290 17.96 -12.07 -8.89
CA CYS A 290 16.58 -12.48 -9.13
C CYS A 290 16.20 -13.60 -8.16
N VAL A 291 15.41 -13.26 -7.12
CA VAL A 291 14.99 -14.21 -6.06
C VAL A 291 14.02 -15.28 -6.58
N SER A 292 13.19 -14.95 -7.58
CA SER A 292 12.27 -15.90 -8.20
C SER A 292 12.93 -16.81 -9.25
N SER A 293 14.23 -16.66 -9.47
CA SER A 293 14.98 -17.48 -10.42
C SER A 293 15.19 -18.90 -9.88
N PRO A 294 15.14 -19.95 -10.73
CA PRO A 294 15.55 -21.29 -10.32
C PRO A 294 17.08 -21.42 -10.12
N VAL A 295 17.85 -20.41 -10.51
CA VAL A 295 19.32 -20.39 -10.40
C VAL A 295 19.73 -19.91 -9.02
N SER A 296 20.66 -20.62 -8.37
CA SER A 296 21.11 -20.28 -7.01
C SER A 296 21.78 -18.90 -6.92
N LEU A 297 21.78 -18.29 -5.74
CA LEU A 297 22.44 -16.99 -5.50
C LEU A 297 23.90 -17.01 -5.98
N LYS A 298 24.64 -18.05 -5.57
CA LYS A 298 26.04 -18.27 -5.93
C LYS A 298 26.27 -18.27 -7.44
N GLU A 299 25.43 -19.00 -8.19
CA GLU A 299 25.55 -19.08 -9.64
C GLU A 299 25.22 -17.76 -10.33
N GLN A 300 24.21 -17.03 -9.84
CA GLN A 300 23.90 -15.68 -10.35
C GLN A 300 25.10 -14.75 -10.14
N LEU A 301 25.65 -14.72 -8.93
CA LEU A 301 26.79 -13.86 -8.60
C LEU A 301 28.05 -14.20 -9.42
N LEU A 302 28.41 -15.48 -9.54
CA LEU A 302 29.54 -15.89 -10.37
C LEU A 302 29.36 -15.53 -11.84
N LYS A 303 28.15 -15.72 -12.38
CA LYS A 303 27.85 -15.42 -13.79
C LYS A 303 27.92 -13.92 -14.10
N HIS A 304 27.41 -13.08 -13.21
CA HIS A 304 27.31 -11.64 -13.45
C HIS A 304 28.54 -10.85 -12.99
N TRP A 305 29.19 -11.30 -11.92
CA TRP A 305 30.24 -10.55 -11.22
C TRP A 305 31.53 -11.34 -11.03
N GLY A 306 31.61 -12.61 -11.46
CA GLY A 306 32.81 -13.44 -11.30
C GLY A 306 33.22 -13.70 -9.84
N GLY A 307 32.31 -13.50 -8.90
CA GLY A 307 32.51 -13.50 -7.46
C GLY A 307 31.27 -12.94 -6.76
N GLY A 308 31.37 -12.54 -5.51
CA GLY A 308 30.32 -11.88 -4.75
C GLY A 308 30.48 -10.36 -4.69
N LEU A 309 29.65 -9.72 -3.88
CA LEU A 309 29.71 -8.28 -3.63
C LEU A 309 29.67 -7.98 -2.14
N GLU A 310 30.43 -6.98 -1.75
CA GLU A 310 30.34 -6.37 -0.44
C GLU A 310 29.81 -4.95 -0.60
N ILE A 311 28.66 -4.67 0.01
CA ILE A 311 27.89 -3.44 -0.14
C ILE A 311 27.75 -2.80 1.22
N HIS A 312 28.29 -1.59 1.36
CA HIS A 312 28.18 -0.79 2.56
C HIS A 312 27.27 0.41 2.29
N SER A 313 26.39 0.74 3.23
CA SER A 313 25.60 1.96 3.23
C SER A 313 25.70 2.65 4.58
N TRP A 314 25.77 3.97 4.59
CA TRP A 314 25.80 4.75 5.81
C TRP A 314 24.95 6.01 5.76
N SER A 315 24.50 6.41 6.94
CA SER A 315 23.95 7.74 7.19
C SER A 315 24.50 8.29 8.50
N SER A 316 25.10 9.47 8.43
CA SER A 316 25.53 10.25 9.61
C SER A 316 24.39 11.05 10.25
N LEU A 317 23.19 11.00 9.68
CA LEU A 317 22.00 11.62 10.26
C LEU A 317 21.33 10.68 11.27
N PRO A 318 20.74 11.22 12.35
CA PRO A 318 19.94 10.41 13.26
C PRO A 318 18.70 9.87 12.55
N HIS A 319 18.30 8.66 12.94
CA HIS A 319 17.04 8.07 12.49
C HIS A 319 15.88 8.99 12.88
N GLY A 320 14.95 9.24 11.94
CA GLY A 320 13.84 10.16 12.15
C GLY A 320 14.17 11.65 12.00
N SER A 321 15.34 12.01 11.43
CA SER A 321 15.71 13.41 11.15
C SER A 321 14.74 14.16 10.23
N GLY A 322 13.95 13.44 9.42
CA GLY A 322 13.04 14.03 8.43
C GLY A 322 13.75 14.61 7.20
N LEU A 323 15.06 14.42 7.05
CA LEU A 323 15.90 15.03 6.00
C LEU A 323 16.25 14.06 4.84
N GLY A 324 15.42 13.03 4.62
CA GLY A 324 15.76 11.97 3.67
C GLY A 324 14.81 10.79 3.60
N LYS A 325 13.99 10.60 4.64
CA LYS A 325 13.36 9.34 5.09
C LYS A 325 14.37 8.42 5.75
#